data_AF-A0A3M7MDK7-F1
#
_entry.id   AF-A0A3M7MDK7-F1
#
_cell.length_a   1.000
_cell.length_b   1.000
_cell.length_c   1.000
_cell.angle_alpha   90.00
_cell.angle_beta   90.00
_cell.angle_gamma   90.00
#
_symmetry.space_group_name_H-M   'P 1'
#
loop_
_entity.id
_entity.type
_entity.pdbx_description
1 polymer ?
#
loop_
_entity_poly.entity_id
_entity_poly.type
_entity_poly.pdbx_seq_one_letter_code
_entity_poly.pdbx_strand_id
1 'polypeptide(L)'
;MVPSLSLTTLLSLPALRLALAQSISLSPGTTAPNGASDYINPSFAGFGIEPSNLFSFTGADTANQFSVQLLQNLADYAGAPPHLRIGGNTQDYMIFNGSNTQFAWVTNRNSRAQGAIAADSMIIGPNYFKAIDRFPKDTPVTFGLNMAYMEDDYQDDIINMAQGAIDGLKNVKLYSFEVGNEPDLWLQNQFRAAPWNGQVYTNQWLDRCSVVYEQVLKGAGLPSSFFEAPATASTIGTTFEISQLVSDGIMAGKNGNNFLATWNQHDYFYCTFLLHSPHTVLSPTQLILLC
;
A
#
# COMPACT_ATOMS: atom_id res chain seq x y z
N MET A 1 64.48 53.90 -38.25
CA MET A 1 64.31 53.68 -36.80
C MET A 1 63.03 52.89 -36.60
N VAL A 2 63.08 51.86 -35.76
CA VAL A 2 62.11 50.77 -35.59
C VAL A 2 60.76 51.28 -35.05
N PRO A 3 59.59 50.77 -35.50
CA PRO A 3 58.30 51.15 -34.93
C PRO A 3 58.10 50.47 -33.56
N SER A 4 57.74 51.25 -32.55
CA SER A 4 57.39 50.73 -31.22
C SER A 4 55.98 50.14 -31.22
N LEU A 5 55.87 48.84 -30.94
CA LEU A 5 54.60 48.17 -30.65
C LEU A 5 54.06 48.66 -29.30
N SER A 6 52.88 49.28 -29.28
CA SER A 6 52.09 49.45 -28.07
C SER A 6 51.34 48.16 -27.76
N LEU A 7 51.77 47.48 -26.69
CA LEU A 7 51.12 46.28 -26.16
C LEU A 7 49.91 46.70 -25.31
N THR A 8 48.71 46.70 -25.89
CA THR A 8 47.45 46.83 -25.14
C THR A 8 47.16 45.54 -24.39
N THR A 9 47.45 45.50 -23.10
CA THR A 9 46.98 44.47 -22.18
C THR A 9 45.51 44.70 -21.84
N LEU A 10 44.59 43.95 -22.47
CA LEU A 10 43.21 43.83 -21.99
C LEU A 10 43.23 43.02 -20.68
N LEU A 11 42.98 43.67 -19.55
CA LEU A 11 42.53 42.98 -18.34
C LEU A 11 41.08 42.52 -18.57
N SER A 12 40.88 41.21 -18.77
CA SER A 12 39.55 40.62 -18.60
C SER A 12 39.27 40.53 -17.10
N LEU A 13 38.40 41.41 -16.58
CA LEU A 13 37.82 41.18 -15.26
C LEU A 13 36.90 39.95 -15.37
N PRO A 14 37.11 38.87 -14.60
CA PRO A 14 36.12 37.82 -14.51
C PRO A 14 34.87 38.43 -13.89
N ALA A 15 33.75 38.38 -14.60
CA ALA A 15 32.45 38.77 -14.07
C ALA A 15 32.14 37.88 -12.86
N LEU A 16 32.37 38.41 -11.66
CA LEU A 16 32.07 37.76 -10.40
C LEU A 16 30.54 37.61 -10.35
N ARG A 17 30.02 36.42 -10.65
CA ARG A 17 28.61 36.11 -10.43
C ARG A 17 28.39 36.02 -8.92
N LEU A 18 28.03 37.15 -8.29
CA LEU A 18 27.48 37.11 -6.94
C LEU A 18 26.16 36.35 -7.01
N ALA A 19 26.15 35.11 -6.52
CA ALA A 19 24.91 34.46 -6.15
C ALA A 19 24.35 35.23 -4.94
N LEU A 20 23.32 36.03 -5.16
CA LEU A 20 22.56 36.63 -4.07
C LEU A 20 21.84 35.50 -3.35
N ALA A 21 22.30 35.17 -2.13
CA ALA A 21 21.57 34.31 -1.24
C ALA A 21 20.23 34.99 -0.92
N GLN A 22 19.14 34.47 -1.50
CA GLN A 22 17.80 34.89 -1.14
C GLN A 22 17.45 34.21 0.18
N SER A 23 17.27 34.99 1.24
CA SER A 23 16.68 34.52 2.49
C SER A 23 15.20 34.87 2.52
N ILE A 24 14.37 33.85 2.74
CA ILE A 24 12.96 34.02 3.09
C ILE A 24 12.87 33.73 4.58
N SER A 25 12.36 34.69 5.36
CA SER A 25 12.05 34.49 6.76
C SER A 25 10.54 34.35 6.91
N LEU A 26 10.12 33.20 7.46
CA LEU A 26 8.72 32.91 7.79
C LEU A 26 8.62 32.81 9.31
N SER A 27 7.58 33.40 9.88
CA SER A 27 7.26 33.30 11.31
C SER A 27 5.83 32.79 11.44
N PRO A 28 5.62 31.46 11.51
CA PRO A 28 4.29 30.91 11.69
C PRO A 28 3.70 31.39 13.02
N GLY A 29 2.40 31.70 13.01
CA GLY A 29 1.67 32.07 14.23
C GLY A 29 1.54 30.89 15.19
N THR A 30 1.21 31.17 16.46
CA THR A 30 0.91 30.14 17.47
C THR A 30 -0.49 29.54 17.34
N THR A 31 -1.29 30.07 16.42
CA THR A 31 -2.64 29.59 16.09
C THR A 31 -2.74 29.38 14.59
N ALA A 32 -3.52 28.38 14.19
CA ALA A 32 -3.79 28.13 12.78
C ALA A 32 -4.58 29.30 12.18
N PRO A 33 -4.18 29.84 11.01
CA PRO A 33 -4.92 30.90 10.34
C PRO A 33 -6.27 30.38 9.83
N ASN A 34 -7.19 31.31 9.55
CA ASN A 34 -8.42 30.99 8.83
C ASN A 34 -8.09 30.38 7.46
N GLY A 35 -8.64 29.20 7.16
CA GLY A 35 -8.38 28.45 5.94
C GLY A 35 -7.17 27.52 6.02
N ALA A 36 -6.59 27.30 7.21
CA ALA A 36 -5.66 26.18 7.41
C ALA A 36 -6.34 24.84 7.10
N SER A 37 -5.54 23.86 6.66
CA SER A 37 -6.00 22.49 6.51
C SER A 37 -6.38 21.86 7.85
N ASP A 38 -7.01 20.69 7.80
CA ASP A 38 -7.21 19.86 8.97
C ASP A 38 -5.89 19.39 9.60
N TYR A 39 -5.99 18.89 10.84
CA TYR A 39 -4.86 18.30 11.54
C TYR A 39 -4.38 17.03 10.81
N ILE A 40 -3.06 16.91 10.67
CA ILE A 40 -2.44 15.70 10.14
C ILE A 40 -2.48 14.63 11.23
N ASN A 41 -3.03 13.47 10.91
CA ASN A 41 -3.05 12.34 11.83
C ASN A 41 -1.60 11.92 12.19
N PRO A 42 -1.25 11.71 13.47
CA PRO A 42 0.08 11.23 13.84
C PRO A 42 0.52 9.93 13.13
N SER A 43 -0.43 9.09 12.72
CA SER A 43 -0.20 7.86 11.96
C SER A 43 -0.06 8.08 10.44
N PHE A 44 -0.08 9.34 9.95
CA PHE A 44 -0.03 9.67 8.52
C PHE A 44 1.22 9.09 7.82
N ALA A 45 2.37 9.09 8.50
CA ALA A 45 3.55 8.39 8.02
C ALA A 45 3.41 6.89 8.31
N GLY A 46 2.82 6.16 7.35
CA GLY A 46 2.63 4.72 7.41
C GLY A 46 3.73 3.91 6.72
N PHE A 47 3.64 2.58 6.83
CA PHE A 47 4.52 1.64 6.14
C PHE A 47 3.71 0.57 5.40
N GLY A 48 4.19 0.18 4.22
CA GLY A 48 3.74 -1.02 3.53
C GLY A 48 4.64 -2.21 3.84
N ILE A 49 4.05 -3.36 4.15
CA ILE A 49 4.74 -4.64 4.27
C ILE A 49 4.12 -5.61 3.27
N GLU A 50 4.92 -5.99 2.27
CA GLU A 50 4.60 -7.05 1.33
C GLU A 50 4.34 -8.37 2.11
N PRO A 51 3.18 -9.03 1.95
CA PRO A 51 2.81 -10.20 2.74
C PRO A 51 3.85 -11.32 2.78
N SER A 52 4.57 -11.58 1.67
CA SER A 52 5.65 -12.57 1.64
C SER A 52 6.81 -12.25 2.60
N ASN A 53 7.00 -10.99 2.96
CA ASN A 53 8.13 -10.50 3.75
C ASN A 53 7.76 -10.26 5.22
N LEU A 54 6.51 -10.51 5.63
CA LEU A 54 6.02 -10.22 6.98
C LEU A 54 6.97 -10.72 8.08
N PHE A 55 7.41 -11.97 7.98
CA PHE A 55 8.24 -12.61 9.00
C PHE A 55 9.66 -12.02 9.11
N SER A 56 10.14 -11.28 8.11
CA SER A 56 11.38 -10.49 8.23
C SER A 56 11.21 -9.35 9.26
N PHE A 57 10.01 -8.79 9.37
CA PHE A 57 9.69 -7.71 10.29
C PHE A 57 9.17 -8.22 11.64
N THR A 58 8.36 -9.28 11.65
CA THR A 58 7.71 -9.77 12.88
C THR A 58 8.49 -10.87 13.58
N GLY A 59 9.43 -11.52 12.88
CA GLY A 59 10.04 -12.78 13.27
C GLY A 59 9.10 -13.98 13.07
N ALA A 60 9.67 -15.18 13.00
CA ALA A 60 8.92 -16.45 12.90
C ALA A 60 8.51 -16.94 14.30
N ASP A 61 8.97 -18.13 14.73
CA ASP A 61 8.68 -18.68 16.06
C ASP A 61 9.17 -17.77 17.19
N THR A 62 10.27 -17.06 16.97
CA THR A 62 10.76 -16.00 17.86
C THR A 62 10.43 -14.64 17.26
N ALA A 63 9.81 -13.78 18.06
CA ALA A 63 9.48 -12.42 17.64
C ALA A 63 10.74 -11.60 17.36
N ASN A 64 10.72 -10.82 16.29
CA ASN A 64 11.77 -9.86 15.98
C ASN A 64 11.59 -8.61 16.84
N GLN A 65 12.17 -8.64 18.05
CA GLN A 65 12.06 -7.56 19.03
C GLN A 65 12.65 -6.24 18.53
N PHE A 66 13.64 -6.28 17.62
CA PHE A 66 14.25 -5.07 17.08
C PHE A 66 13.23 -4.25 16.27
N SER A 67 12.54 -4.87 15.32
CA SER A 67 11.55 -4.19 14.48
C SER A 67 10.34 -3.72 15.28
N VAL A 68 9.86 -4.54 16.23
CA VAL A 68 8.75 -4.17 17.12
C VAL A 68 9.11 -2.95 17.96
N GLN A 69 10.32 -2.93 18.55
CA GLN A 69 10.79 -1.79 19.34
C GLN A 69 11.00 -0.54 18.49
N LEU A 70 11.47 -0.66 17.25
CA LEU A 70 11.60 0.47 16.33
C LEU A 70 10.25 1.14 16.08
N LEU A 71 9.22 0.34 15.76
CA LEU A 71 7.87 0.86 15.56
C LEU A 71 7.29 1.47 16.84
N GLN A 72 7.58 0.88 18.00
CA GLN A 72 7.19 1.46 19.29
C GLN A 72 7.84 2.83 19.52
N ASN A 73 9.14 2.98 19.23
CA ASN A 73 9.83 4.26 19.38
C ASN A 73 9.24 5.33 18.46
N LEU A 74 8.84 4.97 17.24
CA LEU A 74 8.12 5.88 16.34
C LEU A 74 6.75 6.27 16.91
N ALA A 75 6.03 5.31 17.48
CA ALA A 75 4.75 5.58 18.13
C ALA A 75 4.90 6.55 19.31
N ASP A 76 5.91 6.34 20.15
CA ASP A 76 6.19 7.19 21.32
C ASP A 76 6.60 8.61 20.89
N TYR A 77 7.31 8.74 19.78
CA TYR A 77 7.74 10.02 19.23
C TYR A 77 6.60 10.79 18.53
N ALA A 78 5.81 10.10 17.70
CA ALA A 78 4.73 10.72 16.93
C ALA A 78 3.45 10.92 17.76
N GLY A 79 3.26 10.14 18.83
CA GLY A 79 2.07 10.14 19.67
C GLY A 79 1.01 9.09 19.28
N ALA A 80 1.21 8.37 18.17
CA ALA A 80 0.44 7.19 17.79
C ALA A 80 1.29 6.26 16.90
N PRO A 81 1.00 4.94 16.86
CA PRO A 81 1.71 4.03 15.97
C PRO A 81 1.51 4.38 14.49
N PRO A 82 2.50 4.12 13.62
CA PRO A 82 2.33 4.31 12.18
C PRO A 82 1.26 3.36 11.63
N HIS A 83 0.48 3.80 10.65
CA HIS A 83 -0.45 2.92 9.95
C HIS A 83 0.33 1.88 9.13
N LEU A 84 -0.02 0.60 9.26
CA LEU A 84 0.60 -0.48 8.49
C LEU A 84 -0.36 -1.02 7.42
N ARG A 85 0.07 -1.01 6.16
CA ARG A 85 -0.57 -1.77 5.07
C ARG A 85 0.12 -3.11 4.94
N ILE A 86 -0.58 -4.20 5.23
CA ILE A 86 -0.12 -5.56 4.92
C ILE A 86 -0.74 -5.96 3.59
N GLY A 87 -0.03 -5.63 2.50
CA GLY A 87 -0.55 -5.74 1.15
C GLY A 87 0.52 -5.57 0.08
N GLY A 88 0.12 -5.54 -1.18
CA GLY A 88 1.03 -5.61 -2.33
C GLY A 88 0.70 -6.80 -3.23
N ASN A 89 1.54 -7.09 -4.22
CA ASN A 89 1.28 -8.14 -5.21
C ASN A 89 1.03 -9.51 -4.56
N THR A 90 1.75 -9.82 -3.49
CA THR A 90 1.66 -11.11 -2.81
C THR A 90 0.37 -11.31 -2.03
N GLN A 91 -0.40 -10.26 -1.77
CA GLN A 91 -1.74 -10.43 -1.18
C GLN A 91 -2.68 -11.19 -2.11
N ASP A 92 -2.52 -10.98 -3.41
CA ASP A 92 -3.29 -11.64 -4.46
C ASP A 92 -2.80 -13.07 -4.78
N TYR A 93 -1.84 -13.58 -4.01
CA TYR A 93 -1.38 -14.97 -4.07
C TYR A 93 -1.79 -15.82 -2.85
N MET A 94 -2.32 -15.17 -1.80
CA MET A 94 -2.56 -15.81 -0.52
C MET A 94 -3.94 -16.45 -0.44
N ILE A 95 -3.98 -17.69 0.02
CA ILE A 95 -5.19 -18.38 0.50
C ILE A 95 -5.04 -18.74 1.98
N PHE A 96 -6.15 -18.87 2.69
CA PHE A 96 -6.14 -19.17 4.12
C PHE A 96 -6.37 -20.66 4.39
N ASN A 97 -5.52 -21.25 5.22
CA ASN A 97 -5.72 -22.60 5.76
C ASN A 97 -5.55 -22.60 7.29
N GLY A 98 -6.66 -22.80 8.00
CA GLY A 98 -6.68 -22.84 9.47
C GLY A 98 -5.80 -23.94 10.09
N SER A 99 -5.47 -24.98 9.32
CA SER A 99 -4.57 -26.06 9.77
C SER A 99 -3.09 -25.67 9.68
N ASN A 100 -2.73 -24.64 8.91
CA ASN A 100 -1.35 -24.15 8.85
C ASN A 100 -1.05 -23.27 10.08
N THR A 101 -0.54 -23.90 11.13
CA THR A 101 -0.19 -23.22 12.39
C THR A 101 1.28 -22.78 12.43
N GLN A 102 2.00 -22.76 11.30
CA GLN A 102 3.39 -22.28 11.28
C GLN A 102 3.43 -20.75 11.37
N PHE A 103 4.47 -20.20 12.00
CA PHE A 103 4.84 -18.78 11.82
C PHE A 103 5.59 -18.60 10.49
N ALA A 104 4.93 -19.01 9.42
CA ALA A 104 5.40 -18.94 8.05
C ALA A 104 4.20 -19.03 7.09
N TRP A 105 4.33 -18.41 5.92
CA TRP A 105 3.55 -18.84 4.77
C TRP A 105 4.26 -20.02 4.11
N VAL A 106 3.52 -20.88 3.41
CA VAL A 106 4.09 -22.02 2.68
C VAL A 106 3.60 -22.05 1.24
N THR A 107 4.43 -22.59 0.34
CA THR A 107 4.05 -22.76 -1.06
C THR A 107 2.92 -23.79 -1.21
N ASN A 108 1.86 -23.43 -1.92
CA ASN A 108 0.82 -24.38 -2.34
C ASN A 108 1.32 -25.23 -3.51
N ARG A 109 1.71 -26.47 -3.22
CA ARG A 109 2.17 -27.42 -4.27
C ARG A 109 1.05 -27.95 -5.16
N ASN A 110 -0.21 -27.76 -4.76
CA ASN A 110 -1.40 -28.18 -5.49
C ASN A 110 -2.17 -26.96 -6.02
N SER A 111 -1.46 -25.87 -6.27
CA SER A 111 -2.03 -24.64 -6.84
C SER A 111 -2.76 -24.95 -8.14
N ARG A 112 -3.97 -24.38 -8.28
CA ARG A 112 -4.83 -24.53 -9.45
C ARG A 112 -5.27 -23.20 -10.05
N ALA A 113 -5.09 -22.11 -9.32
CA ALA A 113 -5.57 -20.81 -9.75
C ALA A 113 -4.75 -20.22 -10.91
N GLN A 114 -5.38 -19.30 -11.63
CA GLN A 114 -4.74 -18.46 -12.63
C GLN A 114 -3.66 -17.52 -12.06
N GLY A 115 -2.84 -16.97 -12.96
CA GLY A 115 -1.80 -15.99 -12.65
C GLY A 115 -0.42 -16.44 -13.13
N ALA A 116 0.43 -15.49 -13.51
CA ALA A 116 1.84 -15.75 -13.82
C ALA A 116 2.58 -16.27 -12.57
N ILE A 117 2.23 -15.68 -11.42
CA ILE A 117 2.32 -16.33 -10.11
C ILE A 117 0.88 -16.63 -9.72
N ALA A 118 0.59 -17.90 -9.45
CA ALA A 118 -0.78 -18.34 -9.24
C ALA A 118 -1.40 -17.66 -8.01
N ALA A 119 -2.68 -17.30 -8.13
CA ALA A 119 -3.43 -16.59 -7.10
C ALA A 119 -3.66 -17.40 -5.81
N ASP A 120 -3.29 -18.67 -5.79
CA ASP A 120 -3.34 -19.55 -4.61
C ASP A 120 -1.97 -20.16 -4.27
N SER A 121 -0.88 -19.56 -4.77
CA SER A 121 0.48 -20.11 -4.61
C SER A 121 1.02 -20.01 -3.17
N MET A 122 0.42 -19.17 -2.31
CA MET A 122 0.84 -18.97 -0.93
C MET A 122 -0.27 -19.37 0.04
N ILE A 123 0.04 -20.24 1.00
CA ILE A 123 -0.88 -20.61 2.08
C ILE A 123 -0.41 -19.95 3.37
N ILE A 124 -1.31 -19.16 3.97
CA ILE A 124 -1.13 -18.64 5.33
C ILE A 124 -2.10 -19.33 6.30
N GLY A 125 -1.92 -19.11 7.59
CA GLY A 125 -2.84 -19.60 8.60
C GLY A 125 -2.81 -18.73 9.86
N PRO A 126 -3.39 -19.19 10.99
CA PRO A 126 -3.67 -18.34 12.14
C PRO A 126 -2.44 -17.62 12.73
N ASN A 127 -1.27 -18.26 12.69
CA ASN A 127 -0.04 -17.68 13.23
C ASN A 127 0.54 -16.55 12.36
N TYR A 128 0.07 -16.38 11.11
CA TYR A 128 0.35 -15.21 10.30
C TYR A 128 -0.25 -13.94 10.94
N PHE A 129 -1.53 -13.99 11.33
CA PHE A 129 -2.18 -12.88 12.03
C PHE A 129 -1.58 -12.63 13.43
N LYS A 130 -1.23 -13.69 14.17
CA LYS A 130 -0.50 -13.51 15.44
C LYS A 130 0.87 -12.85 15.26
N ALA A 131 1.49 -12.99 14.09
CA ALA A 131 2.75 -12.31 13.80
C ALA A 131 2.53 -10.80 13.58
N ILE A 132 1.48 -10.43 12.84
CA ILE A 132 1.03 -9.03 12.70
C ILE A 132 0.67 -8.45 14.09
N ASP A 133 -0.01 -9.24 14.92
CA ASP A 133 -0.49 -8.80 16.24
C ASP A 133 0.64 -8.48 17.25
N ARG A 134 1.92 -8.75 16.89
CA ARG A 134 3.11 -8.40 17.68
C ARG A 134 3.47 -6.91 17.60
N PHE A 135 2.96 -6.17 16.61
CA PHE A 135 3.24 -4.75 16.48
C PHE A 135 2.71 -3.95 17.69
N PRO A 136 3.14 -2.69 17.90
CA PRO A 136 2.68 -1.87 19.00
C PRO A 136 1.15 -1.89 19.17
N LYS A 137 0.69 -1.85 20.42
CA LYS A 137 -0.74 -1.83 20.73
C LYS A 137 -1.44 -0.70 19.98
N ASP A 138 -2.66 -0.95 19.53
CA ASP A 138 -3.50 0.02 18.82
C ASP A 138 -2.97 0.45 17.44
N THR A 139 -1.95 -0.24 16.89
CA THR A 139 -1.45 0.02 15.53
C THR A 139 -2.58 -0.15 14.50
N PRO A 140 -2.90 0.87 13.67
CA PRO A 140 -3.85 0.72 12.58
C PRO A 140 -3.28 -0.20 11.49
N VAL A 141 -4.05 -1.20 11.08
CA VAL A 141 -3.65 -2.19 10.07
C VAL A 141 -4.70 -2.24 8.96
N THR A 142 -4.31 -1.89 7.74
CA THR A 142 -5.03 -2.28 6.52
C THR A 142 -4.53 -3.65 6.10
N PHE A 143 -5.42 -4.62 5.93
CA PHE A 143 -5.06 -5.99 5.53
C PHE A 143 -5.58 -6.31 4.13
N GLY A 144 -4.71 -6.84 3.28
CA GLY A 144 -5.04 -7.25 1.91
C GLY A 144 -5.85 -8.54 1.85
N LEU A 145 -6.96 -8.53 1.11
CA LEU A 145 -7.77 -9.68 0.75
C LEU A 145 -7.55 -10.04 -0.72
N ASN A 146 -7.34 -11.32 -0.98
CA ASN A 146 -7.09 -11.85 -2.31
C ASN A 146 -8.36 -11.82 -3.17
N MET A 147 -8.42 -10.87 -4.09
CA MET A 147 -9.49 -10.79 -5.08
C MET A 147 -9.09 -11.42 -6.41
N ALA A 148 -7.78 -11.61 -6.64
CA ALA A 148 -7.29 -12.26 -7.83
C ALA A 148 -7.78 -13.71 -7.94
N TYR A 149 -7.98 -14.44 -6.83
CA TYR A 149 -8.50 -15.82 -6.81
C TYR A 149 -9.93 -15.95 -7.38
N MET A 150 -10.13 -16.93 -8.28
CA MET A 150 -11.36 -17.06 -9.11
C MET A 150 -11.90 -18.49 -9.20
N GLU A 151 -11.37 -19.42 -8.42
CA GLU A 151 -11.92 -20.77 -8.35
C GLU A 151 -13.31 -20.75 -7.69
N ASP A 152 -14.06 -21.85 -7.84
CA ASP A 152 -15.45 -21.96 -7.38
C ASP A 152 -15.62 -21.71 -5.87
N ASP A 153 -14.56 -21.90 -5.07
CA ASP A 153 -14.52 -21.70 -3.62
C ASP A 153 -13.99 -20.31 -3.19
N TYR A 154 -13.92 -19.33 -4.09
CA TYR A 154 -13.40 -17.99 -3.76
C TYR A 154 -14.14 -17.31 -2.60
N GLN A 155 -15.43 -17.59 -2.41
CA GLN A 155 -16.21 -17.03 -1.29
C GLN A 155 -15.72 -17.59 0.03
N ASP A 156 -15.52 -18.91 0.11
CA ASP A 156 -15.03 -19.56 1.32
C ASP A 156 -13.63 -19.04 1.67
N ASP A 157 -12.75 -18.90 0.67
CA ASP A 157 -11.39 -18.40 0.91
C ASP A 157 -11.39 -16.96 1.45
N ILE A 158 -12.08 -16.02 0.78
CA ILE A 158 -12.09 -14.62 1.23
C ILE A 158 -12.80 -14.44 2.58
N ILE A 159 -13.85 -15.22 2.87
CA ILE A 159 -14.51 -15.25 4.18
C ILE A 159 -13.54 -15.74 5.24
N ASN A 160 -12.89 -16.88 5.01
CA ASN A 160 -11.96 -17.48 5.97
C ASN A 160 -10.75 -16.57 6.24
N MET A 161 -10.22 -15.93 5.20
CA MET A 161 -9.14 -14.94 5.32
C MET A 161 -9.56 -13.75 6.18
N ALA A 162 -10.71 -13.14 5.88
CA ALA A 162 -11.22 -12.00 6.63
C ALA A 162 -11.56 -12.37 8.08
N GLN A 163 -12.17 -13.52 8.31
CA GLN A 163 -12.47 -14.04 9.64
C GLN A 163 -11.16 -14.31 10.43
N GLY A 164 -10.15 -14.87 9.77
CA GLY A 164 -8.82 -15.07 10.36
C GLY A 164 -8.18 -13.76 10.82
N ALA A 165 -8.34 -12.67 10.07
CA ALA A 165 -7.88 -11.34 10.47
C ALA A 165 -8.65 -10.81 11.69
N ILE A 166 -9.98 -10.91 11.68
CA ILE A 166 -10.82 -10.51 12.82
C ILE A 166 -10.45 -11.28 14.09
N ASP A 167 -10.19 -12.58 13.97
CA ASP A 167 -9.88 -13.45 15.10
C ASP A 167 -8.43 -13.32 15.58
N GLY A 168 -7.50 -13.02 14.68
CA GLY A 168 -6.07 -12.99 14.98
C GLY A 168 -5.52 -11.63 15.41
N LEU A 169 -6.15 -10.52 14.99
CA LEU A 169 -5.70 -9.15 15.29
C LEU A 169 -6.42 -8.62 16.54
N LYS A 170 -5.84 -8.83 17.72
CA LYS A 170 -6.44 -8.49 19.02
C LYS A 170 -5.72 -7.35 19.75
N ASN A 171 -4.43 -7.20 19.52
CA ASN A 171 -3.59 -6.13 20.08
C ASN A 171 -3.48 -4.94 19.11
N VAL A 172 -3.40 -5.20 17.80
CA VAL A 172 -3.48 -4.15 16.77
C VAL A 172 -4.95 -3.86 16.41
N LYS A 173 -5.19 -2.79 15.64
CA LYS A 173 -6.52 -2.41 15.15
C LYS A 173 -6.62 -2.73 13.67
N LEU A 174 -7.45 -3.70 13.31
CA LEU A 174 -7.88 -3.83 11.93
C LEU A 174 -8.64 -2.55 11.53
N TYR A 175 -8.02 -1.74 10.68
CA TYR A 175 -8.54 -0.45 10.25
C TYR A 175 -9.50 -0.60 9.07
N SER A 176 -9.12 -1.46 8.12
CA SER A 176 -9.85 -1.69 6.87
C SER A 176 -9.37 -2.98 6.20
N PHE A 177 -10.12 -3.43 5.19
CA PHE A 177 -9.67 -4.44 4.24
C PHE A 177 -9.41 -3.83 2.87
N GLU A 178 -8.22 -4.04 2.31
CA GLU A 178 -7.96 -3.74 0.90
C GLU A 178 -8.29 -4.96 0.05
N VAL A 179 -9.15 -4.82 -0.98
CA VAL A 179 -9.62 -5.97 -1.77
C VAL A 179 -9.01 -5.94 -3.17
N GLY A 180 -8.03 -6.82 -3.40
CA GLY A 180 -7.17 -6.82 -4.58
C GLY A 180 -6.06 -5.77 -4.53
N ASN A 181 -4.97 -5.96 -5.27
CA ASN A 181 -3.87 -5.01 -5.43
C ASN A 181 -3.67 -4.69 -6.92
N GLU A 182 -3.55 -3.40 -7.26
CA GLU A 182 -3.20 -2.91 -8.60
C GLU A 182 -3.97 -3.63 -9.73
N PRO A 183 -5.32 -3.56 -9.72
CA PRO A 183 -6.16 -4.32 -10.64
C PRO A 183 -5.92 -3.97 -12.11
N ASP A 184 -5.36 -2.80 -12.41
CA ASP A 184 -4.94 -2.40 -13.74
C ASP A 184 -3.83 -3.28 -14.33
N LEU A 185 -3.04 -3.97 -13.49
CA LEU A 185 -1.98 -4.88 -13.92
C LEU A 185 -2.45 -6.33 -14.13
N TRP A 186 -3.71 -6.66 -13.88
CA TRP A 186 -4.17 -8.06 -13.83
C TRP A 186 -4.21 -8.79 -15.18
N LEU A 187 -4.26 -8.07 -16.29
CA LEU A 187 -4.04 -8.66 -17.62
C LEU A 187 -2.57 -9.08 -17.79
N GLN A 188 -1.63 -8.23 -17.35
CA GLN A 188 -0.20 -8.51 -17.40
C GLN A 188 0.17 -9.65 -16.45
N ASN A 189 -0.40 -9.65 -15.25
CA ASN A 189 -0.17 -10.68 -14.23
C ASN A 189 -0.96 -11.97 -14.50
N GLN A 190 -1.74 -12.02 -15.58
CA GLN A 190 -2.54 -13.18 -16.00
C GLN A 190 -3.61 -13.63 -14.98
N PHE A 191 -4.03 -12.72 -14.10
CA PHE A 191 -5.14 -12.96 -13.17
C PHE A 191 -6.51 -12.83 -13.83
N ARG A 192 -6.58 -12.07 -14.92
CA ARG A 192 -7.79 -11.88 -15.72
C ARG A 192 -7.43 -11.96 -17.20
N ALA A 193 -8.44 -12.25 -18.02
CA ALA A 193 -8.38 -12.16 -19.47
C ALA A 193 -9.35 -11.09 -19.96
N ALA A 194 -9.19 -10.65 -21.21
CA ALA A 194 -10.11 -9.70 -21.80
C ALA A 194 -11.54 -10.29 -21.90
N PRO A 195 -12.60 -9.50 -21.66
CA PRO A 195 -12.57 -8.08 -21.29
C PRO A 195 -12.31 -7.87 -19.78
N TRP A 196 -11.25 -7.12 -19.44
CA TRP A 196 -10.95 -6.64 -18.09
C TRP A 196 -10.78 -5.12 -18.11
N ASN A 197 -11.54 -4.41 -17.27
CA ASN A 197 -11.57 -2.95 -17.17
C ASN A 197 -12.17 -2.52 -15.82
N GLY A 198 -12.24 -1.19 -15.58
CA GLY A 198 -12.75 -0.58 -14.35
C GLY A 198 -14.18 -1.01 -14.00
N GLN A 199 -15.05 -1.14 -15.01
CA GLN A 199 -16.44 -1.54 -14.79
C GLN A 199 -16.55 -2.99 -14.34
N VAL A 200 -15.78 -3.90 -14.97
CA VAL A 200 -15.73 -5.32 -14.58
C VAL A 200 -15.13 -5.46 -13.18
N TYR A 201 -14.06 -4.73 -12.89
CA TYR A 201 -13.45 -4.69 -11.58
C TYR A 201 -14.42 -4.18 -10.51
N THR A 202 -15.08 -3.05 -10.75
CA THR A 202 -16.06 -2.45 -9.84
C THR A 202 -17.15 -3.47 -9.45
N ASN A 203 -17.69 -4.20 -10.43
CA ASN A 203 -18.69 -5.23 -10.17
C ASN A 203 -18.14 -6.36 -9.29
N GLN A 204 -16.95 -6.89 -9.61
CA GLN A 204 -16.35 -7.96 -8.81
C GLN A 204 -15.95 -7.49 -7.41
N TRP A 205 -15.46 -6.25 -7.28
CA TRP A 205 -15.07 -5.67 -5.99
C TRP A 205 -16.28 -5.51 -5.07
N LEU A 206 -17.40 -5.00 -5.60
CA LEU A 206 -18.68 -4.93 -4.88
C LEU A 206 -19.20 -6.33 -4.49
N ASP A 207 -19.01 -7.35 -5.33
CA ASP A 207 -19.34 -8.75 -4.98
C ASP A 207 -18.52 -9.24 -3.79
N ARG A 208 -17.19 -9.07 -3.83
CA ARG A 208 -16.30 -9.47 -2.74
C ARG A 208 -16.63 -8.74 -1.44
N CYS A 209 -16.80 -7.42 -1.49
CA CYS A 209 -17.14 -6.63 -0.31
C CYS A 209 -18.49 -7.02 0.27
N SER A 210 -19.50 -7.29 -0.56
CA SER A 210 -20.81 -7.74 -0.09
C SER A 210 -20.72 -9.09 0.64
N VAL A 211 -19.92 -10.04 0.13
CA VAL A 211 -19.73 -11.35 0.78
C VAL A 211 -19.05 -11.18 2.14
N VAL A 212 -17.93 -10.45 2.19
CA VAL A 212 -17.18 -10.23 3.44
C VAL A 212 -18.01 -9.44 4.45
N TYR A 213 -18.76 -8.44 4.01
CA TYR A 213 -19.62 -7.68 4.92
C TYR A 213 -20.69 -8.56 5.57
N GLU A 214 -21.48 -9.27 4.75
CA GLU A 214 -22.61 -10.06 5.26
C GLU A 214 -22.18 -11.25 6.11
N GLN A 215 -21.06 -11.90 5.75
CA GLN A 215 -20.61 -13.14 6.42
C GLN A 215 -19.63 -12.89 7.57
N VAL A 216 -18.92 -11.74 7.59
CA VAL A 216 -17.86 -11.48 8.57
C VAL A 216 -18.10 -10.17 9.33
N LEU A 217 -18.05 -9.03 8.65
CA LEU A 217 -18.02 -7.72 9.33
C LEU A 217 -19.28 -7.45 10.15
N LYS A 218 -20.46 -7.77 9.59
CA LYS A 218 -21.74 -7.55 10.25
C LYS A 218 -21.87 -8.35 11.56
N GLY A 219 -21.41 -9.59 11.56
CA GLY A 219 -21.35 -10.43 12.76
C GLY A 219 -20.36 -9.92 13.81
N ALA A 220 -19.27 -9.30 13.35
CA ALA A 220 -18.27 -8.65 14.20
C ALA A 220 -18.67 -7.24 14.69
N GLY A 221 -19.83 -6.72 14.27
CA GLY A 221 -20.29 -5.37 14.62
C GLY A 221 -19.52 -4.24 13.92
N LEU A 222 -18.84 -4.53 12.81
CA LEU A 222 -18.11 -3.56 12.00
C LEU A 222 -19.02 -2.94 10.91
N PRO A 223 -18.76 -1.69 10.51
CA PRO A 223 -19.57 -1.00 9.51
C PRO A 223 -19.41 -1.65 8.12
N SER A 224 -20.38 -1.39 7.22
CA SER A 224 -20.25 -1.79 5.81
C SER A 224 -19.17 -1.01 5.08
N SER A 225 -19.05 0.29 5.36
CA SER A 225 -17.98 1.15 4.86
C SER A 225 -16.67 0.85 5.58
N PHE A 226 -15.99 -0.21 5.14
CA PHE A 226 -14.76 -0.73 5.79
C PHE A 226 -13.67 -1.13 4.79
N PHE A 227 -13.94 -1.01 3.48
CA PHE A 227 -13.06 -1.53 2.45
C PHE A 227 -12.29 -0.41 1.76
N GLU A 228 -11.07 -0.72 1.33
CA GLU A 228 -10.26 0.13 0.45
C GLU A 228 -10.30 -0.44 -0.97
N ALA A 229 -10.51 0.44 -1.95
CA ALA A 229 -10.40 0.08 -3.36
C ALA A 229 -9.02 0.51 -3.88
N PRO A 230 -8.16 -0.43 -4.35
CA PRO A 230 -6.98 -0.06 -5.12
C PRO A 230 -7.39 0.67 -6.41
N ALA A 231 -6.78 1.82 -6.63
CA ALA A 231 -6.78 2.50 -7.90
C ALA A 231 -5.61 1.99 -8.76
N THR A 232 -5.26 2.77 -9.78
CA THR A 232 -4.16 2.45 -10.69
C THR A 232 -2.79 2.37 -10.00
N ALA A 233 -1.94 1.46 -10.48
CA ALA A 233 -0.54 1.30 -10.10
C ALA A 233 0.37 2.45 -10.59
N SER A 234 -0.13 3.29 -11.50
CA SER A 234 0.61 4.43 -12.05
C SER A 234 -0.33 5.52 -12.56
N THR A 235 0.14 6.76 -12.66
CA THR A 235 -0.66 7.90 -13.19
C THR A 235 -0.91 7.87 -14.70
N ILE A 236 -0.73 6.73 -15.37
CA ILE A 236 -0.91 6.59 -16.83
C ILE A 236 -2.34 6.16 -17.12
N GLY A 237 -3.00 6.83 -18.06
CA GLY A 237 -4.42 6.66 -18.39
C GLY A 237 -4.85 5.20 -18.55
N THR A 238 -5.59 4.71 -17.57
CA THR A 238 -6.26 3.41 -17.55
C THR A 238 -7.77 3.61 -17.42
N THR A 239 -8.54 2.53 -17.26
CA THR A 239 -9.95 2.57 -16.81
C THR A 239 -10.08 2.50 -15.28
N PHE A 240 -8.98 2.63 -14.53
CA PHE A 240 -8.91 2.40 -13.09
C PHE A 240 -8.60 3.68 -12.30
N GLU A 241 -8.72 4.85 -12.95
CA GLU A 241 -8.67 6.12 -12.24
C GLU A 241 -9.87 6.23 -11.29
N ILE A 242 -9.67 6.87 -10.13
CA ILE A 242 -10.72 7.05 -9.10
C ILE A 242 -12.01 7.61 -9.73
N SER A 243 -11.91 8.65 -10.55
CA SER A 243 -13.07 9.29 -11.20
C SER A 243 -13.87 8.34 -12.10
N GLN A 244 -13.19 7.39 -12.75
CA GLN A 244 -13.80 6.40 -13.64
C GLN A 244 -14.44 5.28 -12.82
N LEU A 245 -13.76 4.78 -11.78
CA LEU A 245 -14.33 3.79 -10.86
C LEU A 245 -15.57 4.32 -10.12
N VAL A 246 -15.56 5.62 -9.76
CA VAL A 246 -16.75 6.31 -9.25
C VAL A 246 -17.88 6.31 -10.28
N SER A 247 -17.56 6.61 -11.54
CA SER A 247 -18.53 6.60 -12.65
C SER A 247 -19.06 5.19 -12.94
N ASP A 248 -18.24 4.17 -12.75
CA ASP A 248 -18.59 2.75 -12.88
C ASP A 248 -19.44 2.22 -11.70
N GLY A 249 -19.63 3.04 -10.66
CA GLY A 249 -20.57 2.80 -9.57
C GLY A 249 -19.96 2.22 -8.29
N ILE A 250 -18.64 2.25 -8.11
CA ILE A 250 -18.00 1.63 -6.91
C ILE A 250 -18.47 2.26 -5.58
N MET A 251 -18.85 3.54 -5.60
CA MET A 251 -19.41 4.25 -4.44
C MET A 251 -20.91 4.02 -4.24
N ALA A 252 -21.62 3.47 -5.24
CA ALA A 252 -23.06 3.18 -5.14
C ALA A 252 -23.35 1.98 -4.23
N GLY A 253 -22.32 1.17 -3.94
CA GLY A 253 -22.45 0.01 -3.09
C GLY A 253 -23.25 -1.12 -3.71
N LYS A 254 -23.66 -2.09 -2.89
CA LYS A 254 -24.52 -3.21 -3.31
C LYS A 254 -25.49 -3.60 -2.21
N ASN A 255 -26.70 -4.02 -2.59
CA ASN A 255 -27.74 -4.47 -1.66
C ASN A 255 -28.09 -3.43 -0.57
N GLY A 256 -28.01 -2.13 -0.91
CA GLY A 256 -28.29 -1.03 0.02
C GLY A 256 -27.14 -0.65 0.96
N ASN A 257 -25.97 -1.27 0.81
CA ASN A 257 -24.77 -0.99 1.61
C ASN A 257 -23.68 -0.34 0.76
N ASN A 258 -23.09 0.75 1.25
CA ASN A 258 -21.86 1.32 0.71
C ASN A 258 -20.67 0.67 1.39
N PHE A 259 -19.66 0.25 0.61
CA PHE A 259 -18.52 -0.50 1.13
C PHE A 259 -17.21 0.29 1.21
N LEU A 260 -17.04 1.27 0.33
CA LEU A 260 -15.80 2.03 0.21
C LEU A 260 -15.63 3.01 1.37
N ALA A 261 -14.54 2.86 2.12
CA ALA A 261 -14.13 3.77 3.19
C ALA A 261 -13.05 4.76 2.73
N THR A 262 -12.05 4.29 1.98
CA THR A 262 -10.88 5.05 1.52
C THR A 262 -10.37 4.48 0.19
N TRP A 263 -9.55 5.24 -0.52
CA TRP A 263 -8.90 4.83 -1.75
C TRP A 263 -7.43 4.50 -1.49
N ASN A 264 -6.94 3.44 -2.12
CA ASN A 264 -5.52 3.19 -2.15
C ASN A 264 -4.96 3.64 -3.51
N GLN A 265 -4.00 4.58 -3.49
CA GLN A 265 -3.32 5.09 -4.67
C GLN A 265 -1.81 4.86 -4.57
N HIS A 266 -1.20 4.42 -5.67
CA HIS A 266 0.23 4.14 -5.74
C HIS A 266 0.94 5.16 -6.64
N ASP A 267 1.87 5.91 -6.07
CA ASP A 267 2.68 6.90 -6.78
C ASP A 267 4.17 6.68 -6.50
N TYR A 268 4.92 6.31 -7.55
CA TYR A 268 6.35 6.05 -7.47
C TYR A 268 7.16 7.13 -8.19
N PHE A 269 8.09 7.76 -7.46
CA PHE A 269 9.04 8.70 -8.05
C PHE A 269 10.30 7.97 -8.51
N TYR A 270 10.52 7.91 -9.82
CA TYR A 270 11.74 7.35 -10.39
C TYR A 270 12.72 8.46 -10.76
N CYS A 271 13.86 8.54 -10.07
CA CYS A 271 15.00 9.35 -10.51
C CYS A 271 15.88 8.52 -11.44
N THR A 272 15.61 8.56 -12.75
CA THR A 272 16.51 7.97 -13.75
C THR A 272 17.71 8.89 -13.99
N PHE A 273 18.75 8.79 -13.17
CA PHE A 273 20.04 9.34 -13.56
C PHE A 273 20.63 8.44 -14.65
N LEU A 274 20.67 8.93 -15.89
CA LEU A 274 21.53 8.39 -16.94
C LEU A 274 22.99 8.68 -16.60
N LEU A 275 23.52 7.99 -15.58
CA LEU A 275 24.96 7.87 -15.39
C LEU A 275 25.49 7.05 -16.57
N HIS A 276 26.39 7.64 -17.36
CA HIS A 276 27.07 7.01 -18.48
C HIS A 276 28.10 5.95 -18.02
N SER A 277 27.78 5.14 -17.02
CA SER A 277 28.61 4.01 -16.61
C SER A 277 27.74 2.86 -16.09
N PRO A 278 28.04 1.62 -16.48
CA PRO A 278 27.25 0.47 -16.11
C PRO A 278 27.49 0.16 -14.64
N HIS A 279 26.47 -0.41 -13.99
CA HIS A 279 26.47 -0.86 -12.60
C HIS A 279 26.24 0.27 -11.58
N THR A 280 24.98 0.59 -11.33
CA THR A 280 24.31 0.41 -10.02
C THR A 280 22.87 0.91 -10.16
N VAL A 281 21.89 0.00 -10.17
CA VAL A 281 20.48 0.37 -9.98
C VAL A 281 20.25 0.41 -8.47
N LEU A 282 20.01 1.60 -7.92
CA LEU A 282 19.56 1.75 -6.53
C LEU A 282 18.10 1.24 -6.45
N SER A 283 17.83 0.38 -5.47
CA SER A 283 16.48 -0.11 -5.15
C SER A 283 15.58 1.06 -4.74
N PRO A 284 14.35 1.16 -5.26
CA PRO A 284 13.41 2.22 -4.88
C PRO A 284 12.94 2.05 -3.43
N THR A 285 12.71 3.17 -2.75
CA THR A 285 11.94 3.22 -1.51
C THR A 285 10.47 3.44 -1.89
N GLN A 286 9.59 2.54 -1.45
CA GLN A 286 8.15 2.66 -1.68
C GLN A 286 7.56 3.64 -0.65
N LEU A 287 6.91 4.70 -1.11
CA LEU A 287 6.01 5.51 -0.29
C LEU A 287 4.60 5.26 -0.82
N ILE A 288 3.81 4.50 -0.06
CA ILE A 288 2.38 4.33 -0.35
C ILE A 288 1.67 5.42 0.44
N LEU A 289 0.98 6.32 -0.26
CA LEU A 289 0.07 7.27 0.37
C LEU A 289 -1.28 6.57 0.54
N LEU A 290 -1.56 6.13 1.76
CA LEU A 290 -2.94 5.82 2.17
C LEU A 290 -3.62 7.18 2.45
N CYS A 291 -4.65 7.54 1.70
CA CYS A 291 -5.39 8.79 1.86
C CYS A 291 -6.88 8.54 2.07
#